data_AF-A0A8T4REB9-F1
#
_entry.id   AF-A0A8T4REB9-F1
#
_cell.length_a   1.000
_cell.length_b   1.000
_cell.length_c   1.000
_cell.angle_alpha   90.00
_cell.angle_beta   90.00
_cell.angle_gamma   90.00
#
_symmetry.space_group_name_H-M   'P 1'
#
loop_
_entity.id
_entity.type
_entity.pdbx_description
1 polymer ?
#
loop_
_entity_poly.entity_id
_entity_poly.type
_entity_poly.pdbx_seq_one_letter_code
_entity_poly.pdbx_strand_id
1 'polypeptide(L)'
;MSTADLSQPQPSDLDAYFLQRRMEMMIETQGKKFAAEFAGIRETIGRLNGEIAEIKRCLAVAREKPAVQLPQEETPVADGRQNEKPPLQQRPRYGDTKPEEVSIDKFFYFGSKK
;
A
#
# COMPACT_ATOMS: atom_id res chain seq x y z
N MET A 1 27.94 -70.91 4.15
CA MET A 1 27.70 -69.82 5.11
C MET A 1 28.52 -68.63 4.63
N SER A 2 27.88 -67.66 3.97
CA SER A 2 28.54 -66.46 3.45
C SER A 2 28.64 -65.46 4.59
N THR A 3 29.85 -65.24 5.10
CA THR A 3 30.11 -64.21 6.10
C THR A 3 29.86 -62.84 5.47
N ALA A 4 29.01 -62.04 6.10
CA ALA A 4 28.75 -60.67 5.72
C ALA A 4 30.07 -59.91 5.63
N ASP A 5 30.35 -59.38 4.44
CA ASP A 5 31.43 -58.45 4.18
C ASP A 5 31.07 -57.13 4.87
N LEU A 6 31.52 -56.95 6.12
CA LEU A 6 31.57 -55.65 6.78
C LEU A 6 32.73 -54.86 6.18
N SER A 7 32.63 -54.50 4.90
CA SER A 7 33.54 -53.54 4.29
C SER A 7 33.27 -52.17 4.93
N GLN A 8 34.24 -51.66 5.69
CA GLN A 8 34.20 -50.29 6.19
C GLN A 8 33.93 -49.32 5.03
N PRO A 9 33.08 -48.29 5.23
CA PRO A 9 32.83 -47.30 4.19
C PRO A 9 34.15 -46.66 3.80
N GLN A 10 34.42 -46.58 2.50
CA GLN A 10 35.64 -45.95 2.01
C GLN A 10 35.62 -44.47 2.40
N PRO A 11 36.78 -43.84 2.68
CA PRO A 11 36.83 -42.43 3.07
C PRO A 11 36.16 -41.49 2.06
N SER A 12 36.13 -41.85 0.78
CA SER A 12 35.39 -41.13 -0.27
C SER A 12 33.86 -41.16 -0.09
N ASP A 13 33.32 -42.23 0.48
CA ASP A 13 31.89 -42.40 0.72
C ASP A 13 31.42 -41.59 1.93
N LEU A 14 32.32 -41.41 2.92
CA LEU A 14 32.08 -40.55 4.07
C LEU A 14 32.00 -39.07 3.64
N ASP A 15 32.89 -38.61 2.77
CA ASP A 15 32.86 -37.25 2.23
C ASP A 15 31.59 -36.98 1.41
N ALA A 16 31.18 -37.94 0.57
CA ALA A 16 29.93 -37.86 -0.18
C ALA A 16 28.71 -37.80 0.75
N TYR A 17 28.70 -38.59 1.82
CA TYR A 17 27.65 -38.56 2.85
C TYR A 17 27.56 -37.21 3.55
N PHE A 18 28.69 -36.62 3.96
CA PHE A 18 28.68 -35.30 4.61
C PHE A 18 28.24 -34.19 3.66
N LEU A 19 28.65 -34.24 2.39
CA LEU A 19 28.22 -33.29 1.37
C LEU A 19 26.70 -33.38 1.15
N GLN A 20 26.18 -34.60 0.98
CA GLN A 20 24.74 -34.84 0.86
C GLN A 20 24.00 -34.30 2.09
N ARG A 21 24.47 -34.64 3.29
CA ARG A 21 23.83 -34.20 4.54
C ARG A 21 23.80 -32.68 4.68
N ARG A 22 24.87 -32.01 4.25
CA ARG A 22 24.94 -30.54 4.22
C ARG A 22 23.94 -29.95 3.21
N MET A 23 23.81 -30.55 2.03
CA MET A 23 22.84 -30.11 1.02
C MET A 23 21.41 -30.29 1.53
N GLU A 24 21.07 -31.45 2.11
CA GLU A 24 19.77 -31.70 2.73
C GLU A 24 19.43 -30.64 3.78
N MET A 25 20.36 -30.37 4.70
CA MET A 25 20.16 -29.36 5.75
C MET A 25 19.95 -27.96 5.18
N MET A 26 20.67 -27.61 4.10
CA MET A 26 20.49 -26.33 3.42
C MET A 26 19.11 -26.23 2.79
N ILE A 27 18.67 -27.28 2.08
CA ILE A 27 17.33 -27.35 1.46
C ILE A 27 16.24 -27.25 2.52
N GLU A 28 16.35 -27.99 3.63
CA GLU A 28 15.40 -27.92 4.74
C GLU A 28 15.33 -26.52 5.36
N THR A 29 16.50 -25.89 5.57
CA THR A 29 16.57 -24.55 6.15
C THR A 29 15.92 -23.52 5.23
N GLN A 30 16.18 -23.59 3.92
CA GLN A 30 15.56 -22.70 2.95
C GLN A 30 14.06 -22.96 2.82
N GLY A 31 13.63 -24.23 2.81
CA GLY A 31 12.22 -24.61 2.81
C GLY A 31 11.45 -24.02 3.99
N LYS A 32 12.04 -24.06 5.20
CA LYS A 32 11.46 -23.43 6.40
C LYS A 32 11.37 -21.92 6.28
N LYS A 33 12.39 -21.25 5.73
CA LYS A 33 12.37 -19.80 5.49
C LYS A 33 11.26 -19.41 4.52
N PHE A 34 11.16 -20.11 3.38
CA PHE A 34 10.10 -19.85 2.42
C PHE A 34 8.71 -20.08 3.03
N ALA A 35 8.52 -21.15 3.80
CA ALA A 35 7.24 -21.39 4.49
C ALA A 35 6.86 -20.24 5.44
N ALA A 36 7.83 -19.67 6.16
CA ALA A 36 7.62 -18.51 7.02
C ALA A 36 7.28 -17.24 6.23
N GLU A 37 7.99 -16.99 5.12
CA GLU A 37 7.70 -15.87 4.22
C GLU A 37 6.31 -15.97 3.61
N PHE A 38 5.91 -17.15 3.12
CA PHE A 38 4.56 -17.39 2.61
C PHE A 38 3.48 -17.17 3.67
N ALA A 39 3.72 -17.60 4.92
CA ALA A 39 2.80 -17.33 6.02
C ALA A 39 2.64 -15.83 6.27
N GLY A 40 3.74 -15.07 6.29
CA GLY A 40 3.70 -13.62 6.46
C GLY A 40 3.00 -12.87 5.32
N ILE A 41 3.25 -13.29 4.07
CA ILE A 41 2.54 -12.74 2.90
C ILE A 41 1.04 -13.01 3.01
N ARG A 42 0.65 -14.23 3.39
CA ARG A 42 -0.76 -14.62 3.55
C ARG A 42 -1.46 -13.78 4.62
N GLU A 43 -0.79 -13.52 5.74
CA GLU A 43 -1.31 -12.65 6.79
C GLU A 43 -1.53 -11.21 6.29
N THR A 44 -0.55 -10.68 5.56
CA THR A 44 -0.60 -9.32 5.00
C THR A 44 -1.75 -9.17 4.01
N ILE A 45 -1.93 -10.15 3.11
CA ILE A 45 -3.06 -10.20 2.18
C ILE A 45 -4.40 -10.25 2.94
N GLY A 46 -4.48 -11.06 4.01
CA GLY A 46 -5.67 -11.14 4.85
C GLY A 46 -6.03 -9.79 5.48
N ARG A 47 -5.03 -9.07 6.02
CA ARG A 47 -5.20 -7.75 6.63
C ARG A 47 -5.69 -6.72 5.61
N LEU A 48 -5.03 -6.64 4.45
CA LEU A 48 -5.40 -5.72 3.37
C LEU A 48 -6.82 -5.99 2.86
N ASN A 49 -7.22 -7.26 2.72
CA ASN A 49 -8.59 -7.61 2.35
C ASN A 49 -9.62 -7.16 3.39
N GLY A 50 -9.27 -7.24 4.69
CA GLY A 50 -10.08 -6.70 5.78
C GLY A 50 -10.25 -5.18 5.68
N GLU A 51 -9.16 -4.45 5.51
CA GLU A 51 -9.17 -2.99 5.34
C GLU A 51 -9.99 -2.56 4.12
N ILE A 52 -9.85 -3.25 2.98
CA ILE A 52 -10.66 -3.00 1.77
C ILE A 52 -12.15 -3.21 2.06
N ALA A 53 -12.51 -4.26 2.80
CA ALA A 53 -13.89 -4.53 3.17
C ALA A 53 -14.47 -3.43 4.09
N GLU A 54 -13.67 -2.93 5.03
CA GLU A 54 -14.06 -1.83 5.92
C GLU A 54 -14.25 -0.53 5.15
N ILE A 55 -13.31 -0.16 4.28
CA ILE A 55 -13.42 1.03 3.42
C ILE A 55 -14.70 0.96 2.57
N LYS A 56 -15.00 -0.21 1.98
CA LYS A 56 -16.24 -0.41 1.20
C LYS A 56 -17.50 -0.18 2.05
N ARG A 57 -17.52 -0.64 3.31
CA ARG A 57 -18.65 -0.36 4.22
C ARG A 57 -18.78 1.12 4.54
N CYS A 58 -17.67 1.78 4.89
CA CYS A 58 -17.66 3.21 5.19
C CYS A 58 -18.17 4.03 3.98
N LEU A 59 -17.77 3.67 2.77
CA LEU A 59 -18.23 4.32 1.54
C LEU A 59 -19.72 4.09 1.27
N ALA A 60 -20.25 2.89 1.57
CA ALA A 60 -21.67 2.62 1.47
C ALA A 60 -22.49 3.50 2.44
N VAL A 61 -22.06 3.60 3.71
CA VAL A 61 -22.71 4.44 4.72
C VAL A 61 -22.62 5.93 4.36
N ALA A 62 -21.49 6.39 3.83
CA ALA A 62 -21.31 7.78 3.41
C ALA A 62 -22.23 8.16 2.25
N ARG A 63 -22.56 7.22 1.36
CA ARG A 63 -23.50 7.44 0.25
C ARG A 63 -24.95 7.53 0.68
N GLU A 64 -25.33 6.93 1.81
CA GLU A 64 -26.72 6.94 2.29
C GLU A 64 -27.09 8.16 3.14
N LYS A 65 -26.14 9.03 3.49
CA LYS A 65 -26.47 10.30 4.15
C LYS A 65 -26.92 11.33 3.10
N PRO A 66 -28.21 11.73 3.06
CA PRO A 66 -28.61 12.85 2.23
C PRO A 66 -27.89 14.10 2.73
N ALA A 67 -27.39 14.91 1.79
CA ALA A 67 -26.86 16.23 2.09
C ALA A 67 -27.93 17.02 2.85
N VAL A 68 -27.73 17.23 4.14
CA VAL A 68 -28.55 18.15 4.93
C VAL A 68 -28.33 19.54 4.34
N GLN A 69 -29.28 20.01 3.55
CA GLN A 69 -29.36 21.41 3.15
C GLN A 69 -29.66 22.20 4.43
N LEU A 70 -28.63 22.84 5.00
CA LEU A 70 -28.87 23.86 6.03
C LEU A 70 -29.60 25.06 5.40
N PRO A 71 -30.54 25.71 6.11
CA PRO A 71 -31.22 26.90 5.61
C PRO A 71 -30.20 28.00 5.30
N GLN A 72 -30.22 28.52 4.08
CA GLN A 72 -29.51 29.76 3.76
C GLN A 72 -30.26 30.91 4.44
N GLU A 73 -29.64 31.55 5.42
CA GLU A 73 -30.09 32.85 5.93
C GLU A 73 -29.91 33.89 4.82
N GLU A 74 -31.03 34.43 4.32
CA GLU A 74 -31.05 35.59 3.44
C GLU A 74 -30.56 36.81 4.25
N THR A 75 -29.50 37.46 3.76
CA THR A 75 -29.09 38.78 4.26
C THR A 75 -29.53 39.85 3.27
N PRO A 76 -30.08 40.99 3.75
CA PRO A 76 -30.66 42.01 2.89
C PRO A 76 -29.57 42.79 2.15
N VAL A 77 -29.86 43.09 0.88
CA VAL A 77 -29.03 43.89 -0.02
C VAL A 77 -28.89 45.31 0.54
N ALA A 78 -27.65 45.73 0.79
CA ALA A 78 -27.32 47.13 1.04
C ALA A 78 -26.11 47.55 0.18
N ASP A 79 -26.28 48.74 -0.41
CA ASP A 79 -25.46 49.41 -1.39
C ASP A 79 -23.96 49.54 -1.06
N GLY A 80 -23.20 49.77 -2.13
CA GLY A 80 -21.74 49.69 -2.18
C GLY A 80 -20.97 50.47 -1.12
N ARG A 81 -19.84 49.88 -0.69
CA ARG A 81 -18.49 50.46 -0.65
C ARG A 81 -17.49 49.44 -0.10
N GLN A 82 -16.33 49.36 -0.77
CA GLN A 82 -15.01 49.00 -0.26
C GLN A 82 -14.94 48.04 0.95
N ASN A 83 -14.50 46.79 0.77
CA ASN A 83 -13.57 46.16 1.72
C ASN A 83 -13.08 44.76 1.29
N GLU A 84 -11.81 44.55 1.61
CA GLU A 84 -11.08 43.33 1.94
C GLU A 84 -11.66 41.97 1.49
N LYS A 85 -10.83 41.24 0.73
CA LYS A 85 -11.02 39.82 0.44
C LYS A 85 -11.49 39.08 1.71
N PRO A 86 -12.63 38.38 1.68
CA PRO A 86 -13.03 37.55 2.81
C PRO A 86 -11.98 36.47 3.07
N PRO A 87 -11.76 36.05 4.32
CA PRO A 87 -10.85 34.95 4.62
C PRO A 87 -11.38 33.72 3.89
N LEU A 88 -10.61 33.27 2.90
CA LEU A 88 -10.92 32.04 2.17
C LEU A 88 -10.97 30.92 3.20
N GLN A 89 -12.18 30.50 3.58
CA GLN A 89 -12.39 29.26 4.31
C GLN A 89 -11.70 28.17 3.48
N GLN A 90 -10.62 27.62 4.00
CA GLN A 90 -9.82 26.55 3.38
C GLN A 90 -10.63 25.26 3.42
N ARG A 91 -11.74 25.22 2.69
CA ARG A 91 -12.40 23.96 2.35
C ARG A 91 -11.52 23.30 1.28
N PRO A 92 -11.20 22.00 1.41
CA PRO A 92 -10.58 21.27 0.32
C PRO A 92 -11.42 21.45 -0.94
N ARG A 93 -10.85 22.10 -1.97
CA ARG A 93 -11.51 22.33 -3.28
C ARG A 93 -11.54 21.04 -4.08
N TYR A 94 -12.22 20.02 -3.55
CA TYR A 94 -12.41 18.76 -4.25
C TYR A 94 -13.44 18.97 -5.36
N GLY A 95 -12.98 18.95 -6.62
CA GLY A 95 -13.85 18.98 -7.80
C GLY A 95 -14.10 20.36 -8.42
N ASP A 96 -13.68 21.45 -7.78
CA ASP A 96 -13.87 22.83 -8.28
C ASP A 96 -12.67 23.37 -9.08
N THR A 97 -11.70 22.52 -9.40
CA THR A 97 -10.50 22.93 -10.13
C THR A 97 -10.82 23.03 -11.62
N LYS A 98 -10.82 24.26 -12.15
CA LYS A 98 -10.94 24.45 -13.59
C LYS A 98 -9.61 24.06 -14.27
N PRO A 99 -9.61 23.45 -15.47
CA PRO A 99 -8.38 23.05 -16.16
C PRO A 99 -7.36 24.18 -16.33
N GLU A 100 -7.83 25.43 -16.46
CA GLU A 100 -6.98 26.61 -16.56
C GLU A 100 -6.24 26.94 -15.26
N GLU A 101 -6.72 26.47 -14.09
CA GLU A 101 -6.07 26.66 -12.79
C GLU A 101 -4.89 25.71 -12.58
N VAL A 102 -4.86 24.58 -13.31
CA VAL A 102 -3.82 23.53 -13.21
C VAL A 102 -3.04 23.34 -14.50
N SER A 103 -3.00 24.34 -15.38
CA SER A 103 -2.27 24.21 -16.63
C SER A 103 -0.78 23.95 -16.38
N ILE A 104 -0.21 23.02 -17.15
CA ILE A 104 1.20 22.62 -17.10
C ILE A 104 2.12 23.85 -17.22
N ASP A 105 1.74 24.82 -18.06
CA ASP A 105 2.48 26.08 -18.24
C ASP A 105 2.65 26.89 -16.96
N LYS A 106 1.70 26.81 -16.01
CA LYS A 106 1.80 27.47 -14.70
C LYS A 106 2.74 26.73 -13.75
N PHE A 107 2.85 25.40 -13.88
CA PHE A 107 3.72 24.58 -13.03
C PHE A 107 5.16 24.52 -13.54
N PHE A 108 5.37 24.64 -14.84
CA PHE A 108 6.69 24.61 -15.48
C PHE A 108 7.07 25.95 -16.11
N TYR A 109 6.61 27.07 -15.54
CA TYR A 109 7.14 28.39 -15.89
C TYR A 109 8.59 28.52 -15.36
N PHE A 110 9.53 27.89 -16.06
CA PHE A 110 10.93 28.26 -15.99
C PHE A 110 11.05 29.57 -16.74
N GLY A 111 10.88 30.68 -16.02
CA GLY A 111 11.02 32.02 -16.58
C GLY A 111 12.25 32.07 -17.48
N SER A 112 12.03 32.32 -18.77
CA SER A 112 13.12 32.57 -19.71
C SER A 112 13.75 33.89 -19.30
N LYS A 113 14.80 33.82 -18.48
CA LYS A 113 15.66 34.98 -18.21
C LYS A 113 16.30 35.36 -19.55
N LYS A 114 15.83 36.46 -20.12
CA LYS A 114 16.61 37.27 -21.06
C LYS A 114 17.60 38.11 -20.28
#